data_AF-A0A2D4MTU9-F1
#
_entry.id   AF-A0A2D4MTU9-F1
#
_cell.length_a   1.000
_cell.length_b   1.000
_cell.length_c   1.000
_cell.angle_alpha   90.00
_cell.angle_beta   90.00
_cell.angle_gamma   90.00
#
_symmetry.space_group_name_H-M   'P 1'
#
loop_
_entity.id
_entity.type
_entity.pdbx_description
1 polymer ?
#
loop_
_entity_poly.entity_id
_entity_poly.type
_entity_poly.pdbx_seq_one_letter_code
_entity_poly.pdbx_strand_id
1 'polypeptide(L)'
;VVSEAPMSKPTSRGRRSSTPSLSSTSQGDLSEVLLTLQDELGQMSFQHQHLAKLIHEASTIALRRELEKDLEVLVKRMEAKAEQINKIQRHRARLEKLKVSKTKQHVARDCCKVGEEKKVKEASLKRKPGGQGKKNLQLLRDMQSIQSSLQKDDISWDC
;
A
#
# COMPACT_ATOMS: atom_id res chain seq x y z
N VAL A 1 -47.68 -18.59 46.61
CA VAL A 1 -47.21 -17.44 45.79
C VAL A 1 -45.94 -17.93 45.11
N VAL A 2 -46.01 -18.61 43.94
CA VAL A 2 -46.15 -18.05 42.56
C VAL A 2 -44.98 -17.07 42.32
N SER A 3 -44.01 -17.32 41.44
CA SER A 3 -44.09 -17.53 39.97
C SER A 3 -42.87 -18.34 39.47
N GLU A 4 -42.98 -19.33 38.58
CA GLU A 4 -43.11 -19.25 37.10
C GLU A 4 -42.00 -18.52 36.34
N ALA A 5 -41.45 -19.21 35.32
CA ALA A 5 -40.34 -18.85 34.44
C ALA A 5 -40.72 -17.76 33.39
N PRO A 6 -39.78 -17.31 32.52
CA PRO A 6 -39.58 -18.04 31.27
C PRO A 6 -38.16 -18.03 30.66
N MET A 7 -37.97 -19.02 29.78
CA MET A 7 -36.93 -19.19 28.78
C MET A 7 -36.56 -17.91 28.00
N SER A 8 -35.28 -17.78 27.65
CA SER A 8 -34.88 -17.12 26.40
C SER A 8 -33.74 -17.89 25.70
N LYS A 9 -34.02 -18.26 24.45
CA LYS A 9 -33.18 -19.03 23.53
C LYS A 9 -31.99 -18.18 23.05
N PRO A 10 -30.77 -18.74 22.89
CA PRO A 10 -29.79 -18.10 22.03
C PRO A 10 -30.13 -18.43 20.57
N THR A 11 -30.87 -17.55 19.91
CA THR A 11 -30.99 -17.58 18.44
C THR A 11 -29.80 -16.87 17.82
N SER A 12 -29.13 -17.60 16.94
CA SER A 12 -28.13 -17.15 16.01
C SER A 12 -28.50 -15.83 15.33
N ARG A 13 -27.67 -14.79 15.48
CA ARG A 13 -27.48 -13.78 14.43
C ARG A 13 -26.01 -13.50 14.28
N GLY A 14 -25.51 -13.80 13.09
CA GLY A 14 -24.11 -13.86 12.74
C GLY A 14 -23.34 -12.65 13.26
N ARG A 15 -22.26 -12.96 13.99
CA ARG A 15 -21.11 -12.09 14.10
C ARG A 15 -20.62 -11.89 12.67
N ARG A 16 -21.15 -10.86 11.98
CA ARG A 16 -20.36 -10.20 10.95
C ARG A 16 -19.23 -9.55 11.73
N SER A 17 -18.19 -10.34 11.99
CA SER A 17 -16.85 -9.79 12.15
C SER A 17 -16.60 -9.04 10.85
N SER A 18 -16.99 -7.77 10.85
CA SER A 18 -16.41 -6.77 9.99
C SER A 18 -14.93 -6.86 10.30
N THR A 19 -14.23 -7.68 9.52
CA THR A 19 -12.78 -7.70 9.51
C THR A 19 -12.38 -6.24 9.32
N PRO A 20 -11.71 -5.59 10.29
CA PRO A 20 -11.18 -4.27 10.03
C PRO A 20 -10.36 -4.41 8.76
N SER A 21 -10.65 -3.56 7.78
CA SER A 21 -9.88 -3.49 6.55
C SER A 21 -8.42 -3.27 6.93
N LEU A 22 -7.63 -4.35 6.97
CA LEU A 22 -6.20 -4.33 7.34
C LEU A 22 -5.38 -3.40 6.43
N SER A 23 -5.96 -2.97 5.31
CA SER A 23 -5.40 -1.96 4.42
C SER A 23 -5.33 -0.55 5.05
N SER A 24 -6.24 -0.20 5.97
CA SER A 24 -6.30 1.16 6.51
C SER A 24 -5.20 1.43 7.55
N THR A 25 -4.83 0.42 8.34
CA THR A 25 -3.77 0.55 9.35
C THR A 25 -2.41 0.76 8.69
N SER A 26 -2.07 -0.05 7.67
CA SER A 26 -0.78 0.05 6.96
C SER A 26 -0.48 1.43 6.33
N GLN A 27 -1.51 2.18 5.93
CA GLN A 27 -1.35 3.54 5.38
C GLN A 27 -1.11 4.58 6.47
N GLY A 28 -1.76 4.43 7.64
CA GLY A 28 -1.56 5.28 8.80
C GLY A 28 -0.16 5.14 9.37
N ASP A 29 0.31 3.90 9.52
CA ASP A 29 1.65 3.60 10.03
C ASP A 29 2.73 4.18 9.11
N LEU A 30 2.55 4.02 7.79
CA LEU A 30 3.47 4.62 6.83
C LEU A 30 3.45 6.14 6.91
N SER A 31 2.26 6.75 7.16
CA SER A 31 2.03 8.19 7.40
C SER A 31 2.88 8.74 8.52
N GLU A 32 2.83 8.09 9.68
CA GLU A 32 3.62 8.40 10.86
C GLU A 32 5.12 8.30 10.58
N VAL A 33 5.60 7.20 9.95
CA VAL A 33 7.03 7.03 9.65
C VAL A 33 7.59 8.16 8.80
N LEU A 34 6.86 8.64 7.78
CA LEU A 34 7.33 9.76 6.96
C LEU A 34 7.36 11.07 7.74
N LEU A 35 6.40 11.28 8.64
CA LEU A 35 6.38 12.48 9.49
C LEU A 35 7.63 12.50 10.36
N THR A 36 7.94 11.40 11.05
CA THR A 36 9.16 11.28 11.85
C THR A 36 10.43 11.52 11.02
N LEU A 37 10.51 10.95 9.80
CA LEU A 37 11.66 11.19 8.93
C LEU A 37 11.78 12.65 8.48
N GLN A 38 10.66 13.33 8.24
CA GLN A 38 10.65 14.75 7.90
C GLN A 38 11.09 15.62 9.09
N ASP A 39 10.63 15.30 10.30
CA ASP A 39 11.05 16.00 11.52
C ASP A 39 12.56 15.83 11.76
N GLU A 40 13.08 14.61 11.60
CA GLU A 40 14.51 14.34 11.71
C GLU A 40 15.34 15.06 10.62
N LEU A 41 14.82 15.14 9.39
CA LEU A 41 15.46 15.94 8.33
C LEU A 41 15.43 17.43 8.67
N GLY A 42 14.35 17.91 9.27
CA GLY A 42 14.22 19.27 9.80
C GLY A 42 15.27 19.55 10.88
N GLN A 43 15.43 18.64 11.84
CA GLN A 43 16.42 18.74 12.90
C GLN A 43 17.86 18.78 12.34
N MET A 44 18.17 17.92 11.37
CA MET A 44 19.48 17.97 10.70
C MET A 44 19.68 19.25 9.90
N SER A 45 18.63 19.79 9.27
CA SER A 45 18.70 21.06 8.56
C SER A 45 19.02 22.22 9.50
N PHE A 46 18.46 22.22 10.70
CA PHE A 46 18.81 23.18 11.75
C PHE A 46 20.28 23.03 12.18
N GLN A 47 20.74 21.80 12.41
CA GLN A 47 22.15 21.52 12.72
C GLN A 47 23.09 21.98 11.60
N HIS A 48 22.72 21.79 10.34
CA HIS A 48 23.51 22.22 9.18
C HIS A 48 23.66 23.75 9.17
N GLN A 49 22.57 24.48 9.36
CA GLN A 49 22.61 25.94 9.45
C GLN A 49 23.44 26.42 10.65
N HIS A 50 23.36 25.72 11.78
CA HIS A 50 24.15 26.03 12.97
C HIS A 50 25.65 25.80 12.74
N LEU A 51 26.04 24.64 12.18
CA LEU A 51 27.44 24.36 11.83
C LEU A 51 27.99 25.36 10.82
N ALA A 52 27.20 25.75 9.80
CA ALA A 52 27.60 26.77 8.83
C ALA A 52 27.90 28.13 9.49
N LYS A 53 27.14 28.51 10.51
CA LYS A 53 27.41 29.73 11.31
C LYS A 53 28.70 29.59 12.12
N LEU A 54 28.88 28.46 12.82
CA LEU A 54 30.10 28.21 13.59
C LEU A 54 31.36 28.21 12.72
N ILE A 55 31.29 27.67 11.49
CA ILE A 55 32.39 27.72 10.52
C ILE A 55 32.76 29.16 10.16
N HIS A 56 31.76 30.03 9.97
CA HIS A 56 31.99 31.44 9.67
C HIS A 56 32.57 32.21 10.86
N GLU A 57 32.16 31.86 12.08
CA GLU A 57 32.61 32.48 13.33
C GLU A 57 33.95 31.90 13.86
N ALA A 58 34.44 30.81 13.27
CA ALA A 58 35.64 30.12 13.72
C ALA A 58 36.90 31.01 13.59
N SER A 59 37.55 31.27 14.72
CA SER A 59 38.76 32.10 14.80
C SER A 59 40.02 31.41 14.29
N THR A 60 40.05 30.07 14.25
CA THR A 60 41.22 29.30 13.82
C THR A 60 40.91 28.40 12.62
N ILE A 61 41.90 28.24 11.75
CA ILE A 61 41.79 27.37 10.57
C ILE A 61 41.60 25.90 10.98
N ALA A 62 42.20 25.47 12.10
CA ALA A 62 42.06 24.12 12.60
C ALA A 62 40.61 23.81 12.99
N LEU A 63 40.00 24.68 13.80
CA LEU A 63 38.60 24.57 14.20
C LEU A 63 37.66 24.62 12.98
N ARG A 64 37.91 25.54 12.04
CA ARG A 64 37.10 25.64 10.82
C ARG A 64 37.12 24.33 10.02
N ARG A 65 38.30 23.72 9.84
CA ARG A 65 38.44 22.44 9.13
C ARG A 65 37.76 21.28 9.85
N GLU A 66 37.70 21.28 11.18
CA GLU A 66 36.99 20.26 11.94
C GLU A 66 35.47 20.40 11.76
N LEU A 67 34.95 21.62 11.88
CA LEU A 67 33.53 21.91 11.64
C LEU A 67 33.10 21.64 10.19
N GLU A 68 33.96 21.94 9.21
CA GLU A 68 33.73 21.61 7.79
C GLU A 68 33.59 20.10 7.57
N LYS A 69 34.40 19.27 8.26
CA LYS A 69 34.27 17.80 8.21
C LYS A 69 32.95 17.33 8.82
N ASP A 70 32.58 17.88 9.97
CA ASP A 70 31.30 17.55 10.63
C ASP A 70 30.11 17.93 9.76
N LEU A 71 30.19 19.08 9.08
CA LEU A 71 29.17 19.51 8.11
C LEU A 71 29.09 18.53 6.93
N GLU A 72 30.22 18.08 6.37
CA GLU A 72 30.23 17.11 5.27
C GLU A 72 29.59 15.77 5.70
N VAL A 73 29.92 15.27 6.89
CA VAL A 73 29.29 14.07 7.46
C VAL A 73 27.78 14.26 7.65
N LEU A 74 27.36 15.44 8.12
CA LEU A 74 25.94 15.76 8.27
C LEU A 74 25.21 15.79 6.93
N VAL A 75 25.80 16.38 5.89
CA VAL A 75 25.21 16.43 4.53
C VAL A 75 24.98 15.02 3.99
N LYS A 76 25.98 14.12 4.11
CA LYS A 76 25.81 12.71 3.70
C LYS A 76 24.65 12.02 4.41
N ARG A 77 24.45 12.31 5.70
CA ARG A 77 23.30 11.80 6.46
C ARG A 77 21.97 12.42 6.02
N MET A 78 21.95 13.72 5.69
CA MET A 78 20.77 14.40 5.16
C MET A 78 20.33 13.81 3.83
N GLU A 79 21.28 13.56 2.92
CA GLU A 79 21.03 12.94 1.62
C GLU A 79 20.45 11.53 1.79
N ALA A 80 21.09 10.68 2.60
CA ALA A 80 20.58 9.35 2.90
C ALA A 80 19.14 9.38 3.48
N LYS A 81 18.83 10.35 4.34
CA LYS A 81 17.47 10.51 4.87
C LYS A 81 16.47 11.01 3.82
N ALA A 82 16.87 11.94 2.95
CA ALA A 82 16.05 12.37 1.84
C ALA A 82 15.74 11.20 0.87
N GLU A 83 16.70 10.30 0.65
CA GLU A 83 16.47 9.07 -0.11
C GLU A 83 15.45 8.13 0.55
N GLN A 84 15.50 7.98 1.88
CA GLN A 84 14.50 7.19 2.62
C GLN A 84 13.10 7.77 2.45
N ILE A 85 12.95 9.09 2.60
CA ILE A 85 11.70 9.82 2.36
C ILE A 85 11.20 9.55 0.93
N ASN A 86 12.06 9.67 -0.07
CA ASN A 86 11.72 9.43 -1.47
C ASN A 86 11.29 7.97 -1.73
N LYS A 87 11.92 6.99 -1.08
CA LYS A 87 11.50 5.58 -1.16
C LYS A 87 10.07 5.39 -0.61
N ILE A 88 9.79 5.95 0.55
CA ILE A 88 8.46 5.86 1.19
C ILE A 88 7.38 6.57 0.38
N GLN A 89 7.66 7.78 -0.13
CA GLN A 89 6.72 8.51 -0.97
C GLN A 89 6.39 7.76 -2.26
N ARG A 90 7.40 7.15 -2.91
CA ARG A 90 7.16 6.29 -4.08
C ARG A 90 6.28 5.09 -3.73
N HIS A 91 6.51 4.45 -2.58
CA HIS A 91 5.68 3.33 -2.14
C HIS A 91 4.22 3.76 -1.92
N ARG A 92 3.98 4.88 -1.23
CA ARG A 92 2.62 5.45 -1.08
C ARG A 92 1.95 5.71 -2.41
N ALA A 93 2.65 6.36 -3.34
CA ALA A 93 2.11 6.68 -4.65
C ALA A 93 1.71 5.42 -5.43
N ARG A 94 2.46 4.30 -5.29
CA ARG A 94 2.09 3.01 -5.88
C ARG A 94 0.84 2.42 -5.23
N LEU A 95 0.74 2.44 -3.89
CA LEU A 95 -0.43 1.95 -3.17
C LEU A 95 -1.71 2.71 -3.57
N GLU A 96 -1.64 4.04 -3.71
CA GLU A 96 -2.77 4.84 -4.15
C GLU A 96 -3.19 4.53 -5.60
N LYS A 97 -2.23 4.35 -6.51
CA LYS A 97 -2.52 3.94 -7.90
C LYS A 97 -3.23 2.58 -7.96
N LEU A 98 -2.80 1.61 -7.14
CA LEU A 98 -3.40 0.27 -7.08
C LEU A 98 -4.84 0.30 -6.53
N LYS A 99 -5.13 1.17 -5.56
CA LYS A 99 -6.50 1.39 -5.05
C LYS A 99 -7.41 1.93 -6.16
N VAL A 100 -6.95 2.92 -6.94
CA VAL A 100 -7.72 3.50 -8.05
C VAL A 100 -8.01 2.49 -9.15
N SER A 101 -7.05 1.61 -9.50
CA SER A 101 -7.30 0.57 -10.52
C SER A 101 -8.31 -0.48 -10.07
N LYS A 102 -8.35 -0.81 -8.77
CA LYS A 102 -9.31 -1.79 -8.22
C LYS A 102 -10.74 -1.26 -8.24
N THR A 103 -10.93 0.04 -7.99
CA THR A 103 -12.24 0.71 -8.08
C THR A 103 -12.74 0.78 -9.53
N LYS A 104 -11.86 1.04 -10.51
CA LYS A 104 -12.24 1.08 -11.94
C LYS A 104 -12.67 -0.30 -12.48
N GLN A 105 -12.07 -1.40 -12.01
CA GLN A 105 -12.49 -2.74 -12.40
C GLN A 105 -13.85 -3.16 -11.80
N HIS A 106 -14.27 -2.58 -10.68
CA HIS A 106 -15.61 -2.83 -10.13
C HIS A 106 -16.69 -2.11 -10.93
N VAL A 107 -16.44 -0.88 -11.41
CA VAL A 107 -17.40 -0.11 -12.21
C VAL A 107 -17.60 -0.72 -13.61
N ALA A 108 -16.56 -1.30 -14.22
CA ALA A 108 -16.66 -1.91 -15.54
C ALA A 108 -17.44 -3.24 -15.58
N ARG A 109 -17.62 -3.94 -14.45
CA ARG A 109 -18.41 -5.18 -14.39
C ARG A 109 -19.91 -4.95 -14.21
N ASP A 110 -20.34 -3.81 -13.70
CA ASP A 110 -21.76 -3.52 -13.43
C ASP A 110 -22.51 -2.85 -14.60
N CYS A 111 -21.83 -2.44 -15.67
CA CYS A 111 -22.47 -1.75 -16.81
C CYS A 111 -23.05 -2.69 -17.89
N CYS A 112 -22.89 -4.02 -17.77
CA CYS A 112 -23.40 -4.99 -18.75
C CYS A 112 -24.77 -5.61 -18.35
N LYS A 113 -25.72 -4.80 -17.88
CA LYS A 113 -27.13 -5.19 -17.77
C LYS A 113 -28.03 -4.12 -18.38
N VAL A 114 -28.00 -4.02 -19.71
CA VAL A 114 -29.02 -3.34 -20.51
C VAL A 114 -29.71 -4.38 -21.37
N GLY A 115 -31.04 -4.35 -21.42
CA GLY A 115 -31.80 -4.75 -22.62
C GLY A 115 -32.71 -5.98 -22.47
N GLU A 116 -33.98 -5.71 -22.16
CA GLU A 116 -35.22 -6.26 -22.74
C GLU A 116 -35.26 -7.64 -23.43
N GLU A 117 -36.19 -8.45 -22.92
CA GLU A 117 -37.28 -9.13 -23.64
C GLU A 117 -37.04 -9.78 -25.03
N LYS A 118 -37.09 -11.12 -25.10
CA LYS A 118 -38.19 -11.94 -25.68
C LYS A 118 -37.75 -13.30 -26.24
N LYS A 119 -38.65 -14.26 -26.00
CA LYS A 119 -39.01 -15.44 -26.80
C LYS A 119 -38.16 -16.72 -26.69
N VAL A 120 -38.73 -17.63 -25.90
CA VAL A 120 -38.67 -19.09 -26.03
C VAL A 120 -38.77 -19.53 -27.51
N LYS A 121 -37.81 -20.34 -27.96
CA LYS A 121 -38.03 -21.53 -28.80
C LYS A 121 -36.84 -22.47 -28.71
N GLU A 122 -37.18 -23.73 -28.46
CA GLU A 122 -36.33 -24.88 -28.23
C GLU A 122 -35.73 -25.45 -29.53
N ALA A 123 -34.68 -26.26 -29.35
CA ALA A 123 -34.16 -27.33 -30.21
C ALA A 123 -33.09 -26.95 -31.26
N SER A 124 -31.84 -27.23 -30.93
CA SER A 124 -31.15 -28.41 -31.49
C SER A 124 -29.74 -28.58 -30.92
N LEU A 125 -29.49 -29.82 -30.50
CA LEU A 125 -28.28 -30.30 -29.85
C LEU A 125 -27.10 -30.38 -30.84
N LYS A 126 -25.99 -29.71 -30.52
CA LYS A 126 -24.62 -30.15 -30.82
C LYS A 126 -23.64 -29.44 -29.86
N ARG A 127 -23.66 -29.85 -28.58
CA ARG A 127 -22.64 -29.44 -27.61
C ARG A 127 -21.34 -30.18 -27.89
N LYS A 128 -20.39 -29.50 -28.55
CA LYS A 128 -18.97 -29.90 -28.60
C LYS A 128 -18.39 -29.90 -27.18
N PRO A 129 -17.70 -30.97 -26.73
CA PRO A 129 -17.00 -30.96 -25.46
C PRO A 129 -15.68 -30.22 -25.65
N GLY A 130 -15.67 -28.90 -25.44
CA GLY A 130 -14.43 -28.11 -25.64
C GLY A 130 -14.37 -26.78 -24.90
N GLY A 131 -15.43 -26.39 -24.19
CA GLY A 131 -15.52 -25.08 -23.53
C GLY A 131 -14.71 -24.96 -22.23
N GLN A 132 -14.34 -26.08 -21.58
CA GLN A 132 -13.61 -26.04 -20.31
C GLN A 132 -12.09 -25.88 -20.48
N GLY A 133 -11.51 -26.42 -21.57
CA GLY A 133 -10.07 -26.31 -21.83
C GLY A 133 -9.60 -24.86 -21.99
N LYS A 134 -10.40 -24.01 -22.64
CA LYS A 134 -10.09 -22.58 -22.80
C LYS A 134 -10.06 -21.83 -21.46
N LYS A 135 -10.97 -22.18 -20.54
CA LYS A 135 -11.05 -21.57 -19.20
C LYS A 135 -9.90 -22.02 -18.31
N ASN A 136 -9.50 -23.29 -18.43
CA ASN A 136 -8.34 -23.83 -17.73
C ASN A 136 -7.04 -23.18 -18.23
N LEU A 137 -6.85 -23.06 -19.55
CA LEU A 137 -5.73 -22.32 -20.12
C LEU A 137 -5.72 -20.85 -19.70
N GLN A 138 -6.89 -20.21 -19.63
CA GLN A 138 -7.01 -18.85 -19.12
C GLN A 138 -6.61 -18.77 -17.64
N LEU A 139 -7.05 -19.72 -16.81
CA LEU A 139 -6.65 -19.78 -15.40
C LEU A 139 -5.13 -19.98 -15.24
N LEU A 140 -4.52 -20.84 -16.06
CA LEU A 140 -3.07 -21.03 -16.07
C LEU A 140 -2.33 -19.76 -16.49
N ARG A 141 -2.84 -19.05 -17.50
CA ARG A 141 -2.31 -17.74 -17.93
C ARG A 141 -2.45 -16.69 -16.82
N ASP A 142 -3.59 -16.65 -16.16
CA ASP A 142 -3.86 -15.73 -15.05
C ASP A 142 -2.95 -16.05 -13.86
N MET A 143 -2.77 -17.34 -13.52
CA MET A 143 -1.86 -17.80 -12.48
C MET A 143 -0.40 -17.44 -12.80
N GLN A 144 0.03 -17.68 -14.03
CA GLN A 144 1.38 -17.30 -14.49
C GLN A 144 1.57 -15.78 -14.47
N SER A 145 0.55 -15.00 -14.83
CA SER A 145 0.57 -13.54 -14.74
C SER A 145 0.72 -13.08 -13.29
N ILE A 146 0.00 -13.70 -12.35
CA ILE A 146 0.11 -13.40 -10.92
C ILE A 146 1.52 -13.75 -10.41
N GLN A 147 2.03 -14.94 -10.71
CA GLN A 147 3.38 -15.37 -10.31
C GLN A 147 4.46 -14.42 -10.84
N SER A 148 4.38 -14.05 -12.12
CA SER A 148 5.37 -13.15 -12.74
C SER A 148 5.27 -11.71 -12.26
N SER A 149 4.09 -11.22 -11.88
CA SER A 149 3.92 -9.89 -11.31
C SER A 149 4.50 -9.84 -9.89
N LEU A 150 4.22 -10.84 -9.07
CA LEU A 150 4.71 -10.91 -7.69
C LEU A 150 6.24 -11.03 -7.64
N GLN A 151 6.85 -11.87 -8.47
CA GLN A 151 8.31 -11.99 -8.56
C GLN A 151 9.00 -10.72 -9.06
N LYS A 152 8.34 -9.95 -9.95
CA LYS A 152 8.89 -8.65 -10.40
C LYS A 152 8.82 -7.57 -9.33
N ASP A 153 7.86 -7.71 -8.40
CA ASP A 153 7.67 -6.84 -7.26
C ASP A 153 8.32 -7.39 -5.97
N ASP A 154 9.26 -8.35 -6.06
CA ASP A 154 9.99 -8.85 -4.89
C ASP A 154 10.67 -7.67 -4.18
N ILE A 155 10.08 -7.29 -3.03
CA ILE A 155 10.57 -6.24 -2.16
C ILE A 155 11.72 -6.88 -1.37
N SER A 156 12.95 -6.77 -1.90
CA SER A 156 14.14 -7.04 -1.12
C SER A 156 14.25 -5.97 -0.04
N TRP A 157 13.95 -6.35 1.20
CA TRP A 157 14.34 -5.61 2.40
C TRP A 157 15.74 -6.06 2.85
N ASP A 158 16.67 -6.22 1.90
CA ASP A 158 18.07 -6.50 2.24
C ASP A 158 18.67 -5.24 2.88
N CYS A 159 18.74 -5.29 4.21
CA CYS A 159 19.61 -4.48 5.04
C CYS A 159 20.95 -5.19 5.20
#